data_AF-A0A2E3XVD0-F1
#
_entry.id   AF-A0A2E3XVD0-F1
#
_cell.length_a   1.000
_cell.length_b   1.000
_cell.length_c   1.000
_cell.angle_alpha   90.00
_cell.angle_beta   90.00
_cell.angle_gamma   90.00
#
_symmetry.space_group_name_H-M   'P 1'
#
loop_
_entity.id
_entity.type
_entity.pdbx_description
1 polymer ?
#
loop_
_entity_poly.entity_id
_entity_poly.type
_entity_poly.pdbx_seq_one_letter_code
_entity_poly.pdbx_strand_id
1 'polypeptide(L)'
;MEVIKFYTNFTFEEELLNGFRKGIYNKKNYFFEFLFLWIEGDDKILWTPKGYDKQYLDQIRRLTGSVPHISEKLKKEDRLELWWGDSQKRNEVEINDKLTSFRARNELGFGLENSCIISQQEELAQYSEFPEKHYLFKSRFGFSGRGMSSDPIKAKNFNLPLLVEPLLSVVDNYGITFFNENDYFVIKNYSDHLGQFKGGEFVDFQDRVILEKMKKIFEWYKFNFNVARLQIDFFSYLKEGELMWNYLSEVNHRKTMGYILNQLKEKFGDRYAYLKIGAVDTTSLKVSKINKIELSPINHPMKVTYLGSDHPNIRERYLQNLV
;
A
#
# COMPACT_ATOMS: atom_id res chain seq x y z
N MET A 1 33.62 -6.88 -5.86
CA MET A 1 32.45 -7.17 -5.02
C MET A 1 31.25 -6.59 -5.72
N GLU A 2 30.20 -7.39 -5.89
CA GLU A 2 28.93 -6.94 -6.45
C GLU A 2 28.31 -5.91 -5.49
N VAL A 3 27.95 -4.74 -6.01
CA VAL A 3 27.30 -3.69 -5.22
C VAL A 3 25.81 -3.74 -5.52
N ILE A 4 25.00 -3.94 -4.49
CA ILE A 4 23.55 -3.92 -4.62
C ILE A 4 23.08 -2.46 -4.58
N LYS A 5 22.31 -2.07 -5.60
CA LYS A 5 21.64 -0.79 -5.68
C LYS A 5 20.15 -1.00 -5.78
N PHE A 6 19.40 -0.15 -5.10
CA PHE A 6 17.95 -0.21 -5.08
C PHE A 6 17.35 0.85 -5.98
N TYR A 7 16.22 0.56 -6.60
CA TYR A 7 15.38 1.57 -7.23
C TYR A 7 13.97 1.47 -6.69
N THR A 8 13.22 2.57 -6.84
CA THR A 8 11.80 2.56 -6.51
C THR A 8 10.97 2.51 -7.79
N ASN A 9 9.92 1.71 -7.76
CA ASN A 9 8.92 1.67 -8.82
C ASN A 9 7.52 1.72 -8.20
N PHE A 10 6.73 2.70 -8.60
CA PHE A 10 5.34 2.81 -8.18
C PHE A 10 4.44 1.69 -8.74
N THR A 11 4.82 1.04 -9.84
CA THR A 11 4.07 -0.06 -10.46
C THR A 11 4.71 -1.41 -10.18
N PHE A 12 4.82 -1.77 -8.90
CA PHE A 12 5.38 -3.05 -8.46
C PHE A 12 4.73 -4.24 -9.18
N GLU A 13 3.39 -4.26 -9.26
CA GLU A 13 2.64 -5.36 -9.85
C GLU A 13 2.84 -5.45 -11.38
N GLU A 14 3.03 -4.31 -12.08
CA GLU A 14 3.36 -4.32 -13.51
C GLU A 14 4.77 -4.89 -13.74
N GLU A 15 5.69 -4.59 -12.84
CA GLU A 15 7.06 -5.08 -12.91
C GLU A 15 7.17 -6.58 -12.60
N LEU A 16 6.39 -7.08 -11.65
CA LEU A 16 6.25 -8.52 -11.40
C LEU A 16 5.87 -9.29 -12.67
N LEU A 17 5.02 -8.69 -13.52
CA LEU A 17 4.56 -9.31 -14.76
C LEU A 17 5.54 -9.15 -15.93
N ASN A 18 6.20 -7.98 -16.02
CA ASN A 18 6.90 -7.57 -17.23
C ASN A 18 8.43 -7.46 -17.07
N GLY A 19 8.93 -7.69 -15.86
CA GLY A 19 10.31 -7.41 -15.45
C GLY A 19 10.62 -5.91 -15.41
N PHE A 20 11.82 -5.59 -14.94
CA PHE A 20 12.32 -4.23 -14.93
C PHE A 20 12.47 -3.68 -16.36
N ARG A 21 11.82 -2.55 -16.66
CA ARG A 21 12.04 -1.80 -17.90
C ARG A 21 12.61 -0.42 -17.56
N LYS A 22 13.85 -0.18 -17.96
CA LYS A 22 14.64 1.04 -17.68
C LYS A 22 13.94 2.35 -18.08
N GLY A 23 12.97 2.30 -19.01
CA GLY A 23 12.17 3.44 -19.47
C GLY A 23 10.92 3.77 -18.66
N ILE A 24 10.59 3.02 -17.59
CA ILE A 24 9.40 3.25 -16.74
C ILE A 24 9.63 4.34 -15.69
N TYR A 25 10.86 4.81 -15.56
CA TYR A 25 11.25 5.77 -14.54
C TYR A 25 10.60 7.15 -14.78
N ASN A 26 9.46 7.38 -14.12
CA ASN A 26 8.60 8.54 -14.32
C ASN A 26 8.52 9.41 -13.05
N LYS A 27 7.88 10.59 -13.16
CA LYS A 27 7.73 11.54 -12.05
C LYS A 27 7.09 10.93 -10.78
N LYS A 28 6.33 9.84 -10.91
CA LYS A 28 5.69 9.16 -9.77
C LYS A 28 6.70 8.30 -8.98
N ASN A 29 7.77 7.81 -9.59
CA ASN A 29 8.83 7.10 -8.86
C ASN A 29 9.57 8.01 -7.89
N TYR A 30 9.78 9.29 -8.25
CA TYR A 30 10.43 10.27 -7.36
C TYR A 30 9.77 10.39 -6.00
N PHE A 31 8.44 10.29 -5.95
CA PHE A 31 7.72 10.31 -4.69
C PHE A 31 8.17 9.20 -3.74
N PHE A 32 8.35 8.00 -4.28
CA PHE A 32 8.72 6.81 -3.52
C PHE A 32 10.19 6.80 -3.13
N GLU A 33 11.06 7.48 -3.88
CA GLU A 33 12.45 7.66 -3.50
C GLU A 33 12.61 8.50 -2.24
N PHE A 34 11.74 9.48 -2.00
CA PHE A 34 11.75 10.20 -0.72
C PHE A 34 11.54 9.22 0.43
N LEU A 35 10.57 8.32 0.30
CA LEU A 35 10.34 7.30 1.33
C LEU A 35 11.57 6.41 1.51
N PHE A 36 12.24 6.01 0.42
CA PHE A 36 13.51 5.26 0.52
C PHE A 36 14.53 6.01 1.38
N LEU A 37 14.79 7.29 1.07
CA LEU A 37 15.83 8.08 1.73
C LEU A 37 15.54 8.34 3.20
N TRP A 38 14.26 8.38 3.61
CA TRP A 38 13.88 8.54 5.02
C TRP A 38 13.93 7.26 5.82
N ILE A 39 13.62 6.12 5.18
CA ILE A 39 13.54 4.82 5.87
C ILE A 39 14.91 4.17 5.97
N GLU A 40 15.62 4.09 4.85
CA GLU A 40 16.83 3.27 4.72
C GLU A 40 18.07 3.96 5.29
N GLY A 41 18.99 3.14 5.81
CA GLY A 41 20.20 3.60 6.47
C GLY A 41 21.42 3.66 5.54
N ASP A 42 22.60 3.79 6.16
CA ASP A 42 23.89 3.97 5.50
C ASP A 42 24.34 2.75 4.67
N ASP A 43 23.66 1.62 4.82
CA ASP A 43 23.98 0.34 4.18
C ASP A 43 23.34 0.16 2.79
N LYS A 44 22.39 1.04 2.40
CA LYS A 44 21.65 0.90 1.13
C LYS A 44 21.86 2.08 0.20
N ILE A 45 22.03 1.76 -1.07
CA ILE A 45 22.30 2.73 -2.13
C ILE A 45 21.08 2.86 -3.03
N LEU A 46 20.48 4.05 -3.09
CA LEU A 46 19.47 4.38 -4.09
C LEU A 46 20.13 4.64 -5.44
N TRP A 47 19.77 3.87 -6.47
CA TRP A 47 19.99 4.23 -7.84
C TRP A 47 18.87 5.13 -8.35
N THR A 48 19.25 6.29 -8.87
CA THR A 48 18.33 7.30 -9.42
C THR A 48 19.07 8.18 -10.41
N PRO A 49 18.50 8.53 -11.58
CA PRO A 49 19.10 9.48 -12.52
C PRO A 49 18.99 10.94 -12.04
N LYS A 50 18.39 11.19 -10.87
CA LYS A 50 18.09 12.53 -10.37
C LYS A 50 19.13 13.00 -9.34
N GLY A 51 19.55 14.25 -9.48
CA GLY A 51 20.27 14.96 -8.43
C GLY A 51 19.33 15.40 -7.30
N TYR A 52 19.74 15.16 -6.06
CA TYR A 52 19.06 15.65 -4.87
C TYR A 52 19.76 16.89 -4.31
N ASP A 53 18.98 17.85 -3.84
CA ASP A 53 19.56 19.04 -3.23
C ASP A 53 20.24 18.69 -1.90
N LYS A 54 21.40 19.30 -1.67
CA LYS A 54 22.20 19.03 -0.47
C LYS A 54 21.43 19.37 0.82
N GLN A 55 20.62 20.42 0.81
CA GLN A 55 19.85 20.86 1.97
C GLN A 55 18.84 19.79 2.42
N TYR A 56 18.17 19.13 1.47
CA TYR A 56 17.24 18.03 1.73
C TYR A 56 17.95 16.80 2.31
N LEU A 57 19.11 16.41 1.73
CA LEU A 57 19.89 15.29 2.26
C LEU A 57 20.45 15.58 3.66
N ASP A 58 20.93 16.80 3.89
CA ASP A 58 21.40 17.25 5.20
C ASP A 58 20.25 17.28 6.23
N GLN A 59 19.03 17.64 5.82
CA GLN A 59 17.84 17.57 6.67
C GLN A 59 17.55 16.14 7.11
N ILE A 60 17.55 15.19 6.16
CA ILE A 60 17.34 13.77 6.47
C ILE A 60 18.39 13.32 7.48
N ARG A 61 19.68 13.54 7.18
CA ARG A 61 20.80 13.16 8.05
C ARG A 61 20.66 13.72 9.46
N ARG A 62 20.27 14.99 9.59
CA ARG A 62 20.08 15.62 10.91
C ARG A 62 18.95 14.98 11.70
N LEU A 63 17.88 14.55 11.04
CA LEU A 63 16.68 14.01 11.71
C LEU A 63 16.73 12.51 11.94
N THR A 64 17.40 11.75 11.07
CA THR A 64 17.47 10.29 11.15
C THR A 64 18.81 9.79 11.70
N GLY A 65 19.85 10.62 11.69
CA GLY A 65 21.23 10.22 11.97
C GLY A 65 21.92 9.48 10.81
N SER A 66 21.17 9.07 9.79
CA SER A 66 21.67 8.29 8.64
C SER A 66 22.09 9.17 7.47
N VAL A 67 23.14 8.80 6.76
CA VAL A 67 23.60 9.46 5.53
C VAL A 67 22.98 8.76 4.33
N PRO A 68 22.05 9.39 3.58
CA PRO A 68 21.48 8.74 2.42
C PRO A 68 22.53 8.55 1.32
N HIS A 69 22.67 7.31 0.82
CA HIS A 69 23.58 7.00 -0.28
C HIS A 69 22.84 6.94 -1.61
N ILE A 70 23.29 7.75 -2.56
CA ILE A 70 22.66 7.90 -3.88
C ILE A 70 23.71 7.65 -4.97
N SER A 71 23.31 6.96 -6.04
CA SER A 71 24.15 6.70 -7.21
C SER A 71 23.40 6.95 -8.51
N GLU A 72 23.91 7.87 -9.33
CA GLU A 72 23.37 8.13 -10.69
C GLU A 72 23.87 7.13 -11.73
N LYS A 73 24.95 6.41 -11.42
CA LYS A 73 25.63 5.51 -12.35
C LYS A 73 25.29 4.06 -12.02
N LEU A 74 24.96 3.28 -13.03
CA LEU A 74 24.87 1.83 -12.95
C LEU A 74 26.04 1.23 -13.72
N LYS A 75 26.92 0.52 -13.02
CA LYS A 75 28.04 -0.22 -13.61
C LYS A 75 27.58 -1.61 -14.06
N LYS A 76 28.39 -2.29 -14.87
CA LYS A 76 28.03 -3.62 -15.41
C LYS A 76 27.96 -4.69 -14.32
N GLU A 77 28.77 -4.53 -13.29
CA GLU A 77 28.89 -5.41 -12.12
C GLU A 77 27.96 -5.05 -10.95
N ASP A 78 27.15 -3.99 -11.10
CA ASP A 78 26.16 -3.62 -10.08
C ASP A 78 24.91 -4.51 -10.22
N ARG A 79 24.36 -4.95 -9.09
CA ARG A 79 23.04 -5.59 -9.03
C ARG A 79 21.99 -4.53 -8.78
N LEU A 80 20.94 -4.53 -9.58
CA LEU A 80 19.81 -3.62 -9.40
C LEU A 80 18.61 -4.39 -8.84
N GLU A 81 18.11 -3.96 -7.68
CA GLU A 81 17.00 -4.60 -6.97
C GLU A 81 15.85 -3.62 -6.74
N LEU A 82 14.62 -4.12 -6.83
CA LEU A 82 13.44 -3.33 -6.52
C LEU A 82 13.32 -3.16 -5.00
N TRP A 83 13.21 -1.92 -4.54
CA TRP A 83 13.16 -1.64 -3.10
C TRP A 83 11.91 -2.17 -2.41
N TRP A 84 10.76 -2.15 -3.11
CA TRP A 84 9.46 -2.48 -2.56
C TRP A 84 9.36 -3.93 -2.11
N GLY A 85 9.95 -4.85 -2.87
CA GLY A 85 9.85 -6.28 -2.65
C GLY A 85 10.75 -7.03 -3.61
N ASP A 86 10.87 -8.33 -3.37
CA ASP A 86 11.76 -9.19 -4.13
C ASP A 86 11.10 -9.63 -5.43
N SER A 87 11.19 -8.84 -6.50
CA SER A 87 10.58 -9.18 -7.79
C SER A 87 11.19 -10.42 -8.47
N GLN A 88 12.23 -11.04 -7.89
CA GLN A 88 12.92 -12.20 -8.46
C GLN A 88 12.40 -13.53 -7.88
N LYS A 89 11.61 -13.51 -6.80
CA LYS A 89 10.98 -14.71 -6.25
C LYS A 89 9.84 -15.20 -7.15
N ARG A 90 9.93 -16.46 -7.56
CA ARG A 90 9.01 -17.13 -8.49
C ARG A 90 7.53 -17.01 -8.10
N ASN A 91 7.23 -16.95 -6.79
CA ASN A 91 5.86 -17.00 -6.28
C ASN A 91 5.25 -15.61 -6.02
N GLU A 92 6.00 -14.52 -6.18
CA GLU A 92 5.52 -13.17 -5.82
C GLU A 92 4.33 -12.70 -6.66
N VAL A 93 4.34 -13.08 -7.95
CA VAL A 93 3.21 -12.84 -8.84
C VAL A 93 1.94 -13.48 -8.27
N GLU A 94 2.04 -14.72 -7.80
CA GLU A 94 0.89 -15.47 -7.28
C GLU A 94 0.44 -14.94 -5.92
N ILE A 95 1.37 -14.60 -5.02
CA ILE A 95 1.04 -14.07 -3.70
C ILE A 95 0.28 -12.74 -3.79
N ASN A 96 0.69 -11.84 -4.69
CA ASN A 96 0.09 -10.53 -4.88
C ASN A 96 -1.09 -10.54 -5.88
N ASP A 97 -1.49 -11.70 -6.41
CA ASP A 97 -2.65 -11.82 -7.30
C ASP A 97 -3.96 -11.75 -6.49
N LYS A 98 -4.85 -10.83 -6.85
CA LYS A 98 -6.20 -10.70 -6.24
C LYS A 98 -7.03 -11.98 -6.38
N LEU A 99 -6.79 -12.80 -7.40
CA LEU A 99 -7.46 -14.09 -7.56
C LEU A 99 -6.98 -15.12 -6.55
N THR A 100 -5.71 -15.08 -6.13
CA THR A 100 -5.20 -15.89 -5.02
C THR A 100 -5.89 -15.48 -3.72
N SER A 101 -6.04 -14.17 -3.48
CA SER A 101 -6.77 -13.66 -2.32
C SER A 101 -8.24 -14.13 -2.32
N PHE A 102 -8.90 -14.09 -3.48
CA PHE A 102 -10.26 -14.60 -3.64
C PHE A 102 -10.38 -16.09 -3.34
N ARG A 103 -9.46 -16.92 -3.85
CA ARG A 103 -9.43 -18.37 -3.58
C ARG A 103 -9.21 -18.66 -2.09
N ALA A 104 -8.20 -18.05 -1.49
CA ALA A 104 -7.90 -18.18 -0.07
C ALA A 104 -9.11 -17.80 0.79
N ARG A 105 -9.76 -16.68 0.47
CA ARG A 105 -10.98 -16.22 1.17
C ARG A 105 -12.09 -17.26 1.11
N ASN A 106 -12.33 -17.87 -0.05
CA ASN A 106 -13.40 -18.85 -0.22
C ASN A 106 -13.08 -20.19 0.48
N GLU A 107 -11.84 -20.68 0.36
CA GLU A 107 -11.39 -21.90 1.03
C GLU A 107 -11.50 -21.80 2.56
N LEU A 108 -11.24 -20.62 3.12
CA LEU A 108 -11.38 -20.34 4.55
C LEU A 108 -12.83 -20.09 5.00
N GLY A 109 -13.80 -20.13 4.09
CA GLY A 109 -15.22 -19.88 4.40
C GLY A 109 -15.53 -18.40 4.69
N PHE A 110 -14.73 -17.47 4.18
CA PHE A 110 -14.89 -16.02 4.35
C PHE A 110 -15.40 -15.34 3.08
N GLY A 111 -15.88 -16.11 2.10
CA GLY A 111 -16.31 -15.64 0.79
C GLY A 111 -17.44 -14.61 0.87
N LEU A 112 -17.40 -13.63 -0.05
CA LEU A 112 -18.51 -12.71 -0.26
C LEU A 112 -19.55 -13.34 -1.18
N GLU A 113 -20.83 -13.20 -0.82
CA GLU A 113 -21.94 -13.59 -1.69
C GLU A 113 -21.87 -12.88 -3.05
N ASN A 114 -22.30 -13.55 -4.12
CA ASN A 114 -22.33 -13.01 -5.47
C ASN A 114 -20.97 -12.52 -6.01
N SER A 115 -19.86 -13.11 -5.53
CA SER A 115 -18.52 -12.84 -6.07
C SER A 115 -18.06 -13.99 -6.96
N CYS A 116 -17.42 -13.68 -8.09
CA CYS A 116 -16.94 -14.70 -9.03
C CYS A 116 -15.70 -14.25 -9.81
N ILE A 117 -15.11 -15.18 -10.54
CA ILE A 117 -14.04 -14.91 -11.50
C ILE A 117 -14.64 -15.00 -12.90
N ILE A 118 -14.47 -13.95 -13.70
CA ILE A 118 -14.79 -13.95 -15.13
C ILE A 118 -13.52 -14.27 -15.91
N SER A 119 -13.59 -15.25 -16.80
CA SER A 119 -12.44 -15.64 -17.65
C SER A 119 -12.65 -15.34 -19.12
N GLN A 120 -13.88 -15.06 -19.55
CA GLN A 120 -14.25 -14.73 -20.92
C GLN A 120 -15.03 -13.42 -21.00
N GLN A 121 -14.87 -12.68 -22.10
CA GLN A 121 -15.45 -11.35 -22.25
C GLN A 121 -16.99 -11.40 -22.31
N GLU A 122 -17.53 -12.48 -22.87
CA GLU A 122 -18.95 -12.75 -23.03
C GLU A 122 -19.66 -12.82 -21.68
N GLU A 123 -18.97 -13.29 -20.64
CA GLU A 123 -19.50 -13.35 -19.27
C GLU A 123 -19.73 -11.94 -18.68
N LEU A 124 -19.14 -10.87 -19.22
CA LEU A 124 -19.44 -9.51 -18.79
C LEU A 124 -20.82 -9.04 -19.24
N ALA A 125 -21.39 -9.64 -20.29
CA ALA A 125 -22.69 -9.24 -20.83
C ALA A 125 -23.80 -9.39 -19.78
N GLN A 126 -23.77 -10.45 -18.98
CA GLN A 126 -24.77 -10.70 -17.93
C GLN A 126 -24.83 -9.57 -16.89
N TYR A 127 -23.75 -8.82 -16.68
CA TYR A 127 -23.71 -7.72 -15.72
C TYR A 127 -24.20 -6.39 -16.28
N SER A 128 -24.31 -6.28 -17.61
CA SER A 128 -24.87 -5.10 -18.27
C SER A 128 -26.40 -5.07 -18.18
N GLU A 129 -27.03 -6.24 -17.94
CA GLU A 129 -28.49 -6.42 -17.92
C GLU A 129 -29.13 -6.24 -16.53
N PHE A 130 -28.33 -6.20 -15.45
CA PHE A 130 -28.82 -6.00 -14.08
C PHE A 130 -28.29 -4.69 -13.47
N PRO A 131 -28.77 -3.52 -13.93
CA PRO A 131 -28.27 -2.21 -13.49
C PRO A 131 -28.46 -1.95 -11.99
N GLU A 132 -29.38 -2.66 -11.33
CA GLU A 132 -29.63 -2.53 -9.90
C GLU A 132 -28.62 -3.28 -9.02
N LYS A 133 -27.84 -4.21 -9.62
CA LYS A 133 -26.74 -4.86 -8.91
C LYS A 133 -25.45 -4.10 -9.17
N HIS A 134 -25.10 -3.22 -8.25
CA HIS A 134 -23.83 -2.53 -8.28
C HIS A 134 -22.71 -3.53 -8.00
N TYR A 135 -21.98 -3.93 -9.04
CA TYR A 135 -20.78 -4.76 -8.94
C TYR A 135 -19.51 -3.92 -9.05
N LEU A 136 -18.40 -4.48 -8.58
CA LEU A 136 -17.07 -3.95 -8.71
C LEU A 136 -16.21 -4.96 -9.47
N PHE A 137 -15.77 -4.57 -10.65
CA PHE A 137 -14.86 -5.34 -11.49
C PHE A 137 -13.43 -4.97 -11.13
N LYS A 138 -12.60 -5.98 -10.85
CA LYS A 138 -11.20 -5.81 -10.45
C LYS A 138 -10.29 -6.66 -11.34
N SER A 139 -9.27 -6.04 -11.91
CA SER A 139 -8.13 -6.73 -12.51
C SER A 139 -7.39 -7.55 -11.47
N ARG A 140 -6.69 -8.61 -11.90
CA ARG A 140 -5.79 -9.42 -11.06
C ARG A 140 -4.73 -8.59 -10.34
N PHE A 141 -4.20 -7.61 -11.06
CA PHE A 141 -3.10 -6.75 -10.64
C PHE A 141 -3.50 -5.28 -10.79
N GLY A 142 -3.01 -4.47 -9.86
CA GLY A 142 -3.32 -3.04 -9.77
C GLY A 142 -3.29 -2.57 -8.32
N PHE A 143 -3.07 -1.27 -8.13
CA PHE A 143 -2.96 -0.64 -6.82
C PHE A 143 -3.66 0.72 -6.82
N SER A 144 -4.07 1.19 -5.63
CA SER A 144 -4.63 2.54 -5.43
C SER A 144 -5.80 2.87 -6.38
N GLY A 145 -6.75 1.93 -6.52
CA GLY A 145 -7.94 2.07 -7.37
C GLY A 145 -7.72 1.81 -8.86
N ARG A 146 -6.49 1.55 -9.31
CA ARG A 146 -6.23 1.19 -10.72
C ARG A 146 -6.62 -0.25 -11.01
N GLY A 147 -7.18 -0.46 -12.20
CA GLY A 147 -7.70 -1.76 -12.61
C GLY A 147 -8.99 -2.10 -11.88
N MET A 148 -9.76 -1.10 -11.46
CA MET A 148 -11.06 -1.27 -10.80
C MET A 148 -12.10 -0.37 -11.46
N SER A 149 -13.33 -0.86 -11.61
CA SER A 149 -14.45 -0.11 -12.17
C SER A 149 -15.76 -0.69 -11.68
N SER A 150 -16.76 0.15 -11.41
CA SER A 150 -18.16 -0.27 -11.26
C SER A 150 -18.92 -0.27 -12.60
N ASP A 151 -18.33 0.32 -13.64
CA ASP A 151 -18.87 0.37 -14.99
C ASP A 151 -18.38 -0.85 -15.79
N PRO A 152 -19.29 -1.78 -16.18
CA PRO A 152 -18.94 -2.97 -16.94
C PRO A 152 -18.38 -2.64 -18.33
N ILE A 153 -18.78 -1.52 -18.96
CA ILE A 153 -18.28 -1.10 -20.26
C ILE A 153 -16.80 -0.72 -20.15
N LYS A 154 -16.42 -0.01 -19.08
CA LYS A 154 -15.00 0.29 -18.81
C LYS A 154 -14.22 -0.98 -18.47
N ALA A 155 -14.82 -1.91 -17.72
CA ALA A 155 -14.20 -3.17 -17.34
C ALA A 155 -13.85 -4.06 -18.54
N LYS A 156 -14.54 -3.89 -19.69
CA LYS A 156 -14.19 -4.58 -20.94
C LYS A 156 -12.76 -4.32 -21.42
N ASN A 157 -12.14 -3.22 -20.99
CA ASN A 157 -10.76 -2.87 -21.35
C ASN A 157 -9.72 -3.44 -20.38
N PHE A 158 -10.14 -4.17 -19.35
CA PHE A 158 -9.23 -4.80 -18.41
C PHE A 158 -8.74 -6.15 -18.94
N ASN A 159 -7.56 -6.57 -18.50
CA ASN A 159 -7.01 -7.88 -18.86
C ASN A 159 -7.72 -8.98 -18.06
N LEU A 160 -8.29 -9.96 -18.76
CA LEU A 160 -8.87 -11.16 -18.15
C LEU A 160 -7.79 -12.08 -17.54
N PRO A 161 -8.15 -12.94 -16.57
CA PRO A 161 -9.43 -12.97 -15.86
C PRO A 161 -9.67 -11.78 -14.92
N LEU A 162 -10.93 -11.49 -14.61
CA LEU A 162 -11.36 -10.44 -13.68
C LEU A 162 -12.04 -11.03 -12.46
N LEU A 163 -11.86 -10.37 -11.31
CA LEU A 163 -12.66 -10.61 -10.11
C LEU A 163 -13.88 -9.69 -10.13
N VAL A 164 -15.05 -10.25 -9.91
CA VAL A 164 -16.30 -9.51 -9.74
C VAL A 164 -16.77 -9.69 -8.30
N GLU A 165 -17.04 -8.58 -7.63
CA GLU A 165 -17.54 -8.55 -6.26
C GLU A 165 -18.74 -7.60 -6.17
N PRO A 166 -19.63 -7.75 -5.18
CA PRO A 166 -20.63 -6.72 -4.90
C PRO A 166 -19.94 -5.38 -4.57
N LEU A 167 -20.51 -4.28 -5.02
CA LEU A 167 -20.11 -2.95 -4.60
C LEU A 167 -20.66 -2.70 -3.19
N LEU A 168 -19.76 -2.71 -2.21
CA LEU A 168 -20.11 -2.60 -0.79
C LEU A 168 -20.00 -1.15 -0.31
N SER A 169 -20.87 -0.77 0.63
CA SER A 169 -20.79 0.52 1.33
C SER A 169 -19.71 0.45 2.41
N VAL A 170 -18.46 0.63 2.00
CA VAL A 170 -17.29 0.56 2.89
C VAL A 170 -17.37 1.66 3.94
N VAL A 171 -17.22 1.28 5.21
CA VAL A 171 -17.18 2.19 6.36
C VAL A 171 -15.74 2.53 6.70
N ASP A 172 -14.93 1.49 6.97
CA ASP A 172 -13.53 1.65 7.32
C ASP A 172 -12.66 0.65 6.56
N ASN A 173 -11.46 1.08 6.16
CA ASN A 173 -10.47 0.25 5.49
C ASN A 173 -9.24 0.07 6.38
N TYR A 174 -8.69 -1.13 6.45
CA TYR A 174 -7.58 -1.50 7.31
C TYR A 174 -6.55 -2.34 6.57
N GLY A 175 -5.30 -2.24 7.01
CA GLY A 175 -4.22 -3.17 6.66
C GLY A 175 -3.58 -3.70 7.93
N ILE A 176 -3.53 -5.03 8.07
CA ILE A 176 -2.77 -5.70 9.13
C ILE A 176 -1.49 -6.27 8.52
N THR A 177 -0.34 -5.86 9.05
CA THR A 177 0.96 -6.40 8.62
C THR A 177 1.46 -7.37 9.68
N PHE A 178 1.64 -8.63 9.29
CA PHE A 178 2.27 -9.66 10.11
C PHE A 178 3.76 -9.76 9.79
N PHE A 179 4.59 -9.83 10.82
CA PHE A 179 5.99 -10.30 10.77
C PHE A 179 6.12 -11.75 11.22
N ASN A 180 5.16 -12.22 12.00
CA ASN A 180 4.85 -13.61 12.33
C ASN A 180 3.45 -13.65 12.95
N GLU A 181 2.94 -14.82 13.33
CA GLU A 181 1.59 -15.01 13.90
C GLU A 181 1.28 -14.22 15.19
N ASN A 182 2.32 -13.72 15.88
CA ASN A 182 2.21 -13.00 17.15
C ASN A 182 2.75 -11.56 17.09
N ASP A 183 3.46 -11.20 16.04
CA ASP A 183 4.02 -9.87 15.82
C ASP A 183 3.37 -9.23 14.60
N TYR A 184 2.50 -8.26 14.87
CA TYR A 184 1.77 -7.54 13.85
C TYR A 184 1.44 -6.12 14.30
N PHE A 185 1.13 -5.29 13.32
CA PHE A 185 0.50 -3.99 13.55
C PHE A 185 -0.69 -3.80 12.62
N VAL A 186 -1.65 -2.99 13.05
CA VAL A 186 -2.84 -2.64 12.26
C VAL A 186 -2.85 -1.15 11.99
N ILE A 187 -3.14 -0.81 10.74
CA ILE A 187 -3.31 0.56 10.28
C ILE A 187 -4.70 0.73 9.70
N LYS A 188 -5.35 1.83 10.05
CA LYS A 188 -6.54 2.30 9.35
C LYS A 188 -6.11 3.12 8.14
N ASN A 189 -6.56 2.72 6.96
CA ASN A 189 -6.27 3.37 5.69
C ASN A 189 -7.33 4.41 5.36
N TYR A 190 -6.86 5.59 4.96
CA TYR A 190 -7.70 6.68 4.47
C TYR A 190 -7.56 6.76 2.96
N SER A 191 -8.68 6.60 2.26
CA SER A 191 -8.75 6.66 0.81
C SER A 191 -9.75 7.72 0.37
N ASP A 192 -9.51 8.34 -0.79
CA ASP A 192 -10.51 9.22 -1.41
C ASP A 192 -11.65 8.42 -2.08
N HIS A 193 -12.61 9.14 -2.66
CA HIS A 193 -13.74 8.57 -3.40
C HIS A 193 -13.33 7.74 -4.64
N LEU A 194 -12.08 7.85 -5.11
CA LEU A 194 -11.52 7.05 -6.20
C LEU A 194 -10.77 5.82 -5.68
N GLY A 195 -10.75 5.59 -4.36
CA GLY A 195 -10.01 4.51 -3.73
C GLY A 195 -8.49 4.76 -3.68
N GLN A 196 -8.04 6.01 -3.83
CA GLN A 196 -6.62 6.34 -3.72
C GLN A 196 -6.23 6.59 -2.28
N PHE A 197 -5.17 5.92 -1.82
CA PHE A 197 -4.62 6.11 -0.48
C PHE A 197 -4.14 7.56 -0.28
N LYS A 198 -4.68 8.22 0.74
CA LYS A 198 -4.31 9.58 1.18
C LYS A 198 -3.57 9.58 2.51
N GLY A 199 -3.58 8.47 3.23
CA GLY A 199 -2.91 8.39 4.50
C GLY A 199 -3.33 7.20 5.35
N GLY A 200 -2.72 7.08 6.52
CA GLY A 200 -3.09 6.03 7.47
C GLY A 200 -2.63 6.36 8.87
N GLU A 201 -3.22 5.70 9.86
CA GLU A 201 -2.83 5.80 11.27
C GLU A 201 -2.79 4.42 11.93
N PHE A 202 -1.98 4.29 12.98
CA PHE A 202 -2.03 3.12 13.84
C PHE A 202 -3.34 3.05 14.60
N VAL A 203 -3.92 1.86 14.64
CA VAL A 203 -5.09 1.57 15.47
C VAL A 203 -4.76 0.46 16.45
N ASP A 204 -5.18 0.66 17.70
CA ASP A 204 -5.16 -0.39 18.70
C ASP A 204 -6.36 -1.32 18.44
N PHE A 205 -6.14 -2.33 17.61
CA PHE A 205 -7.20 -3.19 17.10
C PHE A 205 -7.44 -4.36 18.06
N GLN A 206 -8.55 -4.29 18.81
CA GLN A 206 -8.83 -5.20 19.93
C GLN A 206 -9.89 -6.29 19.63
N ASP A 207 -10.45 -6.32 18.42
CA ASP A 207 -11.45 -7.34 18.04
C ASP A 207 -10.78 -8.70 17.82
N ARG A 208 -10.94 -9.59 18.81
CA ARG A 208 -10.33 -10.92 18.82
C ARG A 208 -10.84 -11.81 17.68
N VAL A 209 -12.12 -11.70 17.32
CA VAL A 209 -12.72 -12.55 16.28
C VAL A 209 -12.12 -12.21 14.92
N ILE A 210 -11.97 -10.92 14.64
CA ILE A 210 -11.33 -10.46 13.41
C ILE A 210 -9.85 -10.86 13.39
N LEU A 211 -9.13 -10.66 14.49
CA LEU A 211 -7.72 -11.03 14.59
C LEU A 211 -7.49 -12.53 14.37
N GLU A 212 -8.33 -13.40 14.92
CA GLU A 212 -8.26 -14.84 14.67
C GLU A 212 -8.45 -15.18 13.19
N LYS A 213 -9.37 -14.49 12.50
CA LYS A 213 -9.56 -14.66 11.05
C LYS A 213 -8.35 -14.16 10.25
N MET A 214 -7.75 -13.02 10.65
CA MET A 214 -6.53 -12.51 10.03
C MET A 214 -5.36 -13.48 10.19
N LYS A 215 -5.21 -14.09 11.38
CA LYS A 215 -4.18 -15.12 11.63
C LYS A 215 -4.36 -16.34 10.73
N LYS A 216 -5.59 -16.84 10.58
CA LYS A 216 -5.89 -17.95 9.66
C LYS A 216 -5.53 -17.64 8.22
N ILE A 217 -5.79 -16.41 7.76
CA ILE A 217 -5.38 -15.97 6.42
C ILE A 217 -3.85 -15.95 6.31
N PHE A 218 -3.15 -15.38 7.29
CA PHE A 218 -1.68 -15.36 7.30
C PHE A 218 -1.09 -16.78 7.31
N GLU A 219 -1.63 -17.69 8.12
CA GLU A 219 -1.23 -19.10 8.17
C GLU A 219 -1.46 -19.82 6.84
N TRP A 220 -2.57 -19.55 6.16
CA TRP A 220 -2.84 -20.11 4.84
C TRP A 220 -1.77 -19.66 3.83
N TYR A 221 -1.41 -18.38 3.81
CA TYR A 221 -0.35 -17.88 2.93
C TYR A 221 1.04 -18.41 3.33
N LYS A 222 1.33 -18.50 4.64
CA LYS A 222 2.58 -19.07 5.16
C LYS A 222 2.73 -20.54 4.74
N PHE A 223 1.66 -21.33 4.83
CA PHE A 223 1.65 -22.74 4.43
C PHE A 223 1.85 -22.91 2.92
N ASN A 224 1.12 -22.14 2.09
CA ASN A 224 1.14 -22.31 0.64
C ASN A 224 2.35 -21.67 -0.05
N PHE A 225 2.90 -20.59 0.52
CA PHE A 225 3.94 -19.79 -0.14
C PHE A 225 5.22 -19.58 0.67
N ASN A 226 5.28 -20.08 1.91
CA ASN A 226 6.40 -19.89 2.82
C ASN A 226 6.76 -18.40 3.02
N VAL A 227 5.75 -17.55 3.14
CA VAL A 227 5.93 -16.12 3.42
C VAL A 227 6.26 -15.89 4.89
N ALA A 228 7.22 -15.01 5.15
CA ALA A 228 7.58 -14.61 6.52
C ALA A 228 6.85 -13.33 6.96
N ARG A 229 6.51 -12.45 6.01
CA ARG A 229 5.84 -11.19 6.26
C ARG A 229 4.70 -11.03 5.29
N LEU A 230 3.59 -10.42 5.68
CA LEU A 230 2.48 -10.17 4.77
C LEU A 230 1.63 -9.01 5.27
N GLN A 231 1.19 -8.13 4.38
CA GLN A 231 0.05 -7.26 4.69
C GLN A 231 -1.24 -7.85 4.11
N ILE A 232 -2.27 -7.95 4.95
CA ILE A 232 -3.63 -8.34 4.58
C ILE A 232 -4.50 -7.10 4.68
N ASP A 233 -5.16 -6.74 3.57
CA ASP A 233 -6.11 -5.64 3.54
C ASP A 233 -7.53 -6.15 3.75
N PHE A 234 -8.24 -5.53 4.69
CA PHE A 234 -9.58 -5.90 5.10
C PHE A 234 -10.40 -4.63 5.38
N PHE A 235 -11.72 -4.74 5.33
CA PHE A 235 -12.58 -3.57 5.54
C PHE A 235 -13.92 -3.95 6.16
N SER A 236 -14.53 -2.97 6.83
CA SER A 236 -15.91 -3.06 7.29
C SER A 236 -16.86 -2.38 6.30
N TYR A 237 -18.10 -2.85 6.23
CA TYR A 237 -19.11 -2.31 5.33
C TYR A 237 -20.51 -2.45 5.92
N LEU A 238 -21.46 -1.64 5.46
CA LEU A 238 -22.86 -1.76 5.87
C LEU A 238 -23.64 -2.71 4.95
N LYS A 239 -24.36 -3.67 5.55
CA LYS A 239 -25.39 -4.49 4.88
C LYS A 239 -26.66 -4.36 5.70
N GLU A 240 -27.72 -3.79 5.11
CA GLU A 240 -29.02 -3.61 5.77
C GLU A 240 -28.95 -2.87 7.13
N GLY A 241 -28.00 -1.94 7.26
CA GLY A 241 -27.76 -1.18 8.50
C GLY A 241 -26.84 -1.87 9.51
N GLU A 242 -26.44 -3.11 9.27
CA GLU A 242 -25.51 -3.86 10.12
C GLU A 242 -24.07 -3.73 9.63
N LEU A 243 -23.13 -3.61 10.57
CA LEU A 243 -21.70 -3.57 10.27
C LEU A 243 -21.16 -4.98 10.03
N MET A 244 -20.76 -5.23 8.79
CA MET A 244 -20.18 -6.48 8.32
C MET A 244 -18.69 -6.33 8.01
N TRP A 245 -17.99 -7.45 7.82
CA TRP A 245 -16.56 -7.48 7.55
C TRP A 245 -16.23 -8.28 6.30
N ASN A 246 -15.46 -7.67 5.39
CA ASN A 246 -14.71 -8.41 4.39
C ASN A 246 -13.31 -8.66 4.92
N TYR A 247 -13.05 -9.89 5.35
CA TYR A 247 -11.82 -10.27 6.03
C TYR A 247 -10.59 -10.34 5.10
N LEU A 248 -10.79 -10.39 3.78
CA LEU A 248 -9.70 -10.42 2.82
C LEU A 248 -10.12 -9.75 1.51
N SER A 249 -9.61 -8.55 1.29
CA SER A 249 -9.74 -7.83 0.01
C SER A 249 -8.55 -8.13 -0.90
N GLU A 250 -7.34 -7.97 -0.39
CA GLU A 250 -6.11 -8.28 -1.09
C GLU A 250 -4.97 -8.55 -0.11
N VAL A 251 -3.91 -9.15 -0.64
CA VAL A 251 -2.65 -9.33 0.06
C VAL A 251 -1.56 -8.55 -0.65
N ASN A 252 -0.68 -7.92 0.13
CA ASN A 252 0.49 -7.21 -0.34
C ASN A 252 1.75 -7.85 0.29
N HIS A 253 2.52 -8.59 -0.51
CA HIS A 253 3.82 -9.17 -0.12
C HIS A 253 4.97 -8.25 -0.54
N ARG A 254 4.90 -7.02 -0.07
CA ARG A 254 5.91 -5.97 -0.29
C ARG A 254 5.88 -4.98 0.85
N LYS A 255 6.81 -4.03 0.86
CA LYS A 255 6.69 -2.83 1.68
C LYS A 255 5.42 -2.10 1.24
N THR A 256 4.57 -1.75 2.19
CA THR A 256 3.33 -0.99 1.96
C THR A 256 3.47 0.39 2.58
N MET A 257 2.54 1.31 2.31
CA MET A 257 2.53 2.59 3.02
C MET A 257 2.34 2.41 4.53
N GLY A 258 1.68 1.33 4.95
CA GLY A 258 1.59 0.96 6.35
C GLY A 258 2.94 0.57 6.95
N TYR A 259 3.74 -0.23 6.24
CA TYR A 259 5.12 -0.53 6.61
C TYR A 259 5.97 0.74 6.71
N ILE A 260 5.86 1.65 5.75
CA ILE A 260 6.58 2.93 5.79
C ILE A 260 6.22 3.74 7.04
N LEU A 261 4.92 3.83 7.36
CA LEU A 261 4.47 4.52 8.57
C LEU A 261 5.02 3.87 9.85
N ASN A 262 5.10 2.53 9.90
CA ASN A 262 5.72 1.82 11.03
C ASN A 262 7.19 2.16 11.20
N GLN A 263 7.96 2.13 10.12
CA GLN A 263 9.38 2.44 10.18
C GLN A 263 9.65 3.90 10.59
N LEU A 264 8.82 4.85 10.15
CA LEU A 264 8.91 6.25 10.59
C LEU A 264 8.57 6.37 12.08
N LYS A 265 7.52 5.71 12.55
CA LYS A 265 7.13 5.69 13.96
C LYS A 265 8.23 5.14 14.86
N GLU A 266 8.82 4.01 14.50
CA GLU A 266 9.95 3.43 15.24
C GLU A 266 11.16 4.37 15.25
N LYS A 267 11.45 5.02 14.11
CA LYS A 267 12.59 5.93 13.97
C LYS A 267 12.46 7.20 14.81
N PHE A 268 11.25 7.75 14.94
CA PHE A 268 11.01 8.98 15.69
C PHE A 268 10.49 8.75 17.13
N GLY A 269 10.15 7.51 17.48
CA GLY A 269 9.73 7.13 18.83
C GLY A 269 8.33 7.61 19.22
N ASP A 270 7.50 8.01 18.25
CA ASP A 270 6.18 8.56 18.52
C ASP A 270 5.17 7.47 18.91
N ARG A 271 4.32 7.75 19.91
CA ARG A 271 3.25 6.83 20.33
C ARG A 271 2.16 6.71 19.27
N TYR A 272 1.74 7.85 18.72
CA TYR A 272 0.75 7.96 17.66
C TYR A 272 1.42 8.53 16.42
N ALA A 273 1.14 7.92 15.26
CA ALA A 273 1.74 8.31 14.00
C ALA A 273 0.70 8.29 12.87
N TYR A 274 0.79 9.30 12.02
CA TYR A 274 -0.05 9.47 10.85
C TYR A 274 0.78 9.82 9.63
N LEU A 275 0.45 9.23 8.49
CA LEU A 275 1.00 9.59 7.19
C LEU A 275 -0.05 10.35 6.37
N LYS A 276 0.27 11.54 5.88
CA LYS A 276 -0.56 12.30 4.93
C LYS A 276 0.08 12.32 3.56
N ILE A 277 -0.72 12.14 2.51
CA ILE A 277 -0.34 12.36 1.11
C ILE A 277 -1.35 13.33 0.49
N GLY A 278 -0.87 14.48 0.00
CA GLY A 278 -1.76 15.48 -0.59
C GLY A 278 -1.04 16.59 -1.34
N ALA A 279 -1.82 17.50 -1.92
CA ALA A 279 -1.32 18.75 -2.48
C ALA A 279 -0.78 19.66 -1.36
N VAL A 280 0.03 20.66 -1.73
CA VAL A 280 0.59 21.63 -0.78
C VAL A 280 -0.55 22.33 -0.02
N ASP A 281 -0.64 22.07 1.28
CA ASP A 281 -1.52 22.79 2.17
C ASP A 281 -0.72 23.94 2.80
N THR A 282 -1.02 25.18 2.42
CA THR A 282 -0.33 26.39 2.92
C THR A 282 -0.75 26.77 4.33
N THR A 283 -1.63 25.98 4.96
CA THR A 283 -2.06 26.21 6.35
C THR A 283 -0.96 25.81 7.33
N SER A 284 -0.19 26.80 7.75
CA SER A 284 0.81 26.69 8.81
C SER A 284 0.14 26.53 10.18
N LEU A 285 -0.23 25.30 10.54
CA LEU A 285 -0.73 24.99 11.87
C LEU A 285 0.45 24.85 12.85
N LYS A 286 0.65 25.87 13.70
CA LYS A 286 1.56 25.81 14.85
C LYS A 286 0.91 24.99 15.95
N VAL A 287 1.30 23.73 16.11
CA VAL A 287 0.97 22.93 17.29
C VAL A 287 2.27 22.55 17.99
N SER A 288 2.45 23.04 19.23
CA SER A 288 3.70 22.92 19.99
C SER A 288 4.01 21.51 20.53
N LYS A 289 3.22 20.49 20.17
CA LYS A 289 3.34 19.09 20.67
C LYS A 289 3.26 18.03 19.56
N ILE A 290 3.51 18.41 18.31
CA ILE A 290 3.42 17.49 17.17
C ILE A 290 4.75 17.52 16.41
N ASN A 291 5.33 16.33 16.25
CA ASN A 291 6.45 16.10 15.36
C ASN A 291 5.92 16.08 13.93
N LYS A 292 5.81 17.26 13.31
CA LYS A 292 5.49 17.39 11.89
C LYS A 292 6.77 17.33 11.06
N ILE A 293 6.89 16.30 10.24
CA ILE A 293 8.04 16.08 9.36
C ILE A 293 7.55 16.00 7.91
N GLU A 294 7.97 16.96 7.09
CA GLU A 294 7.76 16.93 5.63
C GLU A 294 8.81 16.00 5.02
N LEU A 295 8.38 14.85 4.50
CA LEU A 295 9.28 13.85 3.91
C LEU A 295 9.66 14.21 2.46
N SER A 296 8.77 14.88 1.75
CA SER A 296 9.02 15.36 0.38
C SER A 296 9.76 16.70 0.38
N PRO A 297 10.61 16.99 -0.63
CA PRO A 297 11.24 18.31 -0.80
C PRO A 297 10.22 19.46 -0.86
N ILE A 298 10.67 20.67 -0.46
CA ILE A 298 9.83 21.89 -0.40
C ILE A 298 9.14 22.18 -1.74
N ASN A 299 9.82 21.96 -2.86
CA ASN A 299 9.30 22.27 -4.20
C ASN A 299 8.60 21.09 -4.89
N HIS A 300 8.35 19.98 -4.17
CA HIS A 300 7.67 18.83 -4.77
C HIS A 300 6.14 19.03 -4.81
N PRO A 301 5.47 18.74 -5.95
CA PRO A 301 4.03 19.00 -6.12
C PRO A 301 3.13 18.10 -5.25
N MET A 302 3.63 16.94 -4.83
CA MET A 302 2.95 16.04 -3.91
C MET A 302 3.69 16.00 -2.59
N LYS A 303 2.99 16.32 -1.50
CA LYS A 303 3.53 16.34 -0.15
C LYS A 303 3.29 15.02 0.55
N VAL A 304 4.33 14.54 1.21
CA VAL A 304 4.23 13.48 2.19
C VAL A 304 4.60 14.06 3.53
N THR A 305 3.68 13.96 4.48
CA THR A 305 3.87 14.48 5.82
C THR A 305 3.71 13.34 6.80
N TYR A 306 4.73 13.14 7.63
CA TYR A 306 4.65 12.35 8.83
C TYR A 306 4.24 13.26 9.99
N LEU A 307 3.24 12.82 10.76
CA LEU A 307 2.79 13.49 11.98
C LEU A 307 2.92 12.52 13.14
N GLY A 308 3.86 12.79 14.04
CA GLY A 308 4.03 12.11 15.31
C GLY A 308 3.47 12.91 16.49
N SER A 309 2.84 12.25 17.46
CA SER A 309 2.51 12.88 18.75
C SER A 309 2.34 11.84 19.86
N ASP A 310 2.40 12.35 21.09
CA ASP A 310 2.03 11.62 22.30
C ASP A 310 0.52 11.69 22.61
N HIS A 311 -0.24 12.48 21.84
CA HIS A 311 -1.68 12.69 22.06
C HIS A 311 -2.53 11.93 21.02
N PRO A 312 -3.58 11.19 21.42
CA PRO A 312 -4.40 10.39 20.49
C PRO A 312 -5.20 11.23 19.48
N ASN A 313 -5.65 12.43 19.86
CA ASN A 313 -6.52 13.27 19.01
C ASN A 313 -5.78 14.06 17.90
N ILE A 314 -4.61 13.62 17.41
CA ILE A 314 -4.02 14.19 16.18
C ILE A 314 -5.04 14.10 15.04
N ARG A 315 -5.77 12.98 14.96
CA ARG A 315 -6.78 12.67 13.96
C ARG A 315 -7.77 13.82 13.71
N GLU A 316 -8.50 14.25 14.74
CA GLU A 316 -9.58 15.24 14.60
C GLU A 316 -9.09 16.61 14.12
N ARG A 317 -7.84 16.96 14.40
CA ARG A 317 -7.26 18.25 14.02
C ARG A 317 -6.70 18.28 12.60
N TYR A 318 -6.38 17.12 12.01
CA TYR A 318 -5.71 17.03 10.71
C TYR A 318 -6.55 16.36 9.61
N LEU A 319 -7.54 15.54 9.98
CA LEU A 319 -8.39 14.83 9.01
C LEU A 319 -9.57 15.65 8.48
N GLN A 320 -9.88 16.82 9.05
CA GLN A 320 -10.98 17.68 8.55
C GLN A 320 -10.80 18.12 7.08
N ASN A 321 -9.60 17.95 6.50
CA ASN A 321 -9.26 18.34 5.13
C ASN A 321 -8.98 17.16 4.19
N LEU A 322 -9.32 15.91 4.56
CA LEU A 322 -8.92 14.70 3.82
C LEU A 322 -10.06 13.89 3.19
N VAL A 323 -11.32 14.25 3.48
CA VAL A 323 -12.52 13.64 2.90
C VAL A 323 -13.28 14.66 2.09
#